data_AF-A0A9R1CRN5-F1
#
_entry.id   AF-A0A9R1CRN5-F1
#
_cell.length_a   1.000
_cell.length_b   1.000
_cell.length_c   1.000
_cell.angle_alpha   90.00
_cell.angle_beta   90.00
_cell.angle_gamma   90.00
#
_symmetry.space_group_name_H-M   'P 1'
#
loop_
_entity.id
_entity.type
_entity.pdbx_description
1 polymer ?
#
loop_
_entity_poly.entity_id
_entity_poly.type
_entity_poly.pdbx_seq_one_letter_code
_entity_poly.pdbx_strand_id
1 'polypeptide(L)' 'MSEATVIEPGERTVEEIISGLQRGERFTVRTEVLGSSEELTLRFDGDIYYCDSPTILHKHTDATDMRECIENLGFARNGE' A
#
# COMPACT_ATOMS: atom_id res chain seq x y z
N MET A 1 10.56 -10.84 14.15
CA MET A 1 9.63 -11.12 13.04
C MET A 1 8.92 -9.81 12.76
N SER A 2 9.12 -9.21 11.60
CA SER A 2 8.41 -7.99 11.24
C SER A 2 7.05 -8.40 10.71
N GLU A 3 6.04 -8.35 11.56
CA GLU A 3 4.65 -8.60 11.18
C GLU A 3 4.17 -7.39 10.38
N ALA A 4 3.89 -7.58 9.08
CA ALA A 4 3.21 -6.57 8.29
C ALA A 4 1.72 -6.67 8.60
N THR A 5 1.07 -5.53 8.84
CA THR A 5 -0.37 -5.49 9.06
C THR A 5 -1.06 -5.81 7.75
N VAL A 6 -1.72 -6.97 7.71
CA VAL A 6 -2.53 -7.37 6.54
C VAL A 6 -3.84 -6.60 6.61
N ILE A 7 -4.14 -5.86 5.54
CA ILE A 7 -5.38 -5.09 5.38
C ILE A 7 -6.05 -5.44 4.06
N GLU A 8 -7.37 -5.31 4.02
CA GLU A 8 -8.14 -5.44 2.78
C GLU A 8 -8.19 -4.11 2.02
N PRO A 9 -8.32 -4.13 0.68
CA PRO A 9 -8.50 -2.91 -0.10
C PRO A 9 -9.75 -2.17 0.39
N GLY A 10 -9.59 -0.89 0.70
CA GLY A 10 -10.68 -0.08 1.25
C GLY A 10 -10.92 -0.19 2.76
N GLU A 11 -10.19 -1.06 3.47
CA GLU A 11 -10.27 -1.14 4.94
C GLU A 11 -9.64 0.09 5.63
N ARG A 12 -8.57 0.63 5.04
CA ARG A 12 -7.90 1.85 5.49
C ARG A 12 -7.88 2.89 4.38
N THR A 13 -7.87 4.16 4.80
CA THR A 13 -7.61 5.28 3.88
C THR A 13 -6.13 5.31 3.53
N VAL A 14 -5.81 5.89 2.35
CA VAL A 14 -4.41 6.09 1.94
C VAL A 14 -3.61 6.80 3.03
N GLU A 15 -4.20 7.84 3.63
CA GLU A 15 -3.56 8.66 4.65
C GLU A 15 -3.19 7.86 5.90
N GLU A 16 -4.05 6.94 6.34
CA GLU A 16 -3.78 6.05 7.47
C GLU A 16 -2.62 5.10 7.17
N ILE A 17 -2.61 4.53 5.96
CA ILE A 17 -1.55 3.63 5.51
C ILE A 17 -0.22 4.37 5.44
N ILE A 18 -0.16 5.52 4.75
CA ILE A 18 1.05 6.34 4.64
C ILE A 18 1.53 6.79 6.02
N SER A 19 0.63 7.22 6.90
CA SER A 19 0.97 7.64 8.25
C SER A 19 1.53 6.49 9.10
N GLY A 20 1.06 5.26 8.90
CA GLY A 20 1.65 4.08 9.54
C GLY A 20 3.02 3.73 8.94
N LEU A 21 3.15 3.78 7.62
CA LEU A 21 4.43 3.54 6.93
C LEU A 21 5.52 4.51 7.40
N GLN A 22 5.18 5.80 7.55
CA GLN A 22 6.07 6.83 8.09
C GLN A 22 6.47 6.58 9.55
N ARG A 23 5.63 5.88 10.33
CA ARG A 23 5.96 5.43 11.69
C ARG A 23 6.87 4.20 11.71
N GLY A 24 7.22 3.65 10.54
CA GLY A 24 8.04 2.45 10.40
C GLY A 24 7.22 1.16 10.38
N GLU A 25 5.88 1.25 10.27
CA GLU A 25 5.01 0.09 10.07
C GLU A 25 5.09 -0.38 8.61
N ARG A 26 4.60 -1.60 8.37
CA ARG A 26 4.51 -2.20 7.04
C ARG A 26 3.09 -2.70 6.86
N PHE A 27 2.54 -2.50 5.68
CA PHE A 27 1.19 -2.93 5.38
C PHE A 27 1.23 -3.88 4.21
N THR A 28 0.54 -5.01 4.33
CA THR A 28 0.30 -5.92 3.22
C THR A 28 -1.16 -5.78 2.83
N VAL A 29 -1.42 -5.28 1.63
CA VAL A 29 -2.78 -5.24 1.11
C VAL A 29 -3.04 -6.54 0.39
N ARG A 30 -4.09 -7.26 0.80
CA ARG A 30 -4.55 -8.45 0.08
C ARG A 30 -5.82 -8.09 -0.66
N THR A 31 -5.76 -8.06 -1.99
CA THR A 31 -6.89 -7.79 -2.86
C THR A 31 -7.21 -8.99 -3.73
N GLU A 32 -8.45 -9.10 -4.19
CA GLU A 32 -8.81 -10.07 -5.22
C GLU A 32 -9.16 -9.34 -6.51
N VAL A 33 -8.31 -9.49 -7.52
CA VAL A 33 -8.51 -8.89 -8.84
C VAL A 33 -8.82 -10.02 -9.81
N LEU A 34 -10.01 -9.99 -10.42
CA LEU A 34 -10.44 -10.94 -11.46
C LEU A 34 -10.35 -12.42 -11.02
N GLY A 35 -10.61 -12.70 -9.73
CA GLY A 35 -10.57 -14.06 -9.16
C GLY A 35 -9.16 -14.58 -8.85
N SER A 36 -8.15 -13.72 -8.90
CA SER A 36 -6.79 -13.99 -8.40
C SER A 36 -6.55 -13.17 -7.13
N SER A 37 -6.18 -13.84 -6.04
CA SER A 37 -5.75 -13.17 -4.81
C SER A 37 -4.34 -12.61 -5.04
N GLU A 38 -4.22 -11.29 -5.10
CA GLU A 38 -2.95 -10.59 -5.18
C GLU A 38 -2.61 -9.96 -3.84
N GLU A 39 -1.40 -10.22 -3.37
CA GLU A 39 -0.87 -9.68 -2.11
C GLU A 39 0.26 -8.73 -2.46
N LEU A 40 0.14 -7.49 -2.00
CA LEU A 40 1.11 -6.44 -2.24
C LEU A 40 1.54 -5.80 -0.94
N THR A 41 2.82 -5.52 -0.83
CA THR A 41 3.44 -5.02 0.40
C THR A 41 3.87 -3.57 0.21
N LEU A 42 3.34 -2.71 1.06
CA LEU A 42 3.72 -1.32 1.15
C LEU A 42 4.77 -1.18 2.24
N ARG A 43 5.87 -0.53 1.89
CA ARG A 43 6.99 -0.26 2.78
C ARG A 43 7.47 1.17 2.58
N PHE A 44 7.94 1.77 3.66
CA PHE A 44 8.65 3.04 3.62
C PHE A 44 10.00 2.89 4.32
N ASP A 45 11.05 3.46 3.72
CA ASP A 45 12.41 3.39 4.28
C ASP A 45 12.84 4.68 5.00
N GLY A 46 11.99 5.72 4.98
CA GLY A 46 12.30 7.06 5.50
C GLY A 46 12.43 8.10 4.40
N ASP A 47 12.80 7.66 3.20
CA ASP A 47 13.06 8.52 2.04
C ASP A 47 12.21 8.09 0.81
N ILE A 48 12.02 6.78 0.64
CA ILE A 48 11.33 6.19 -0.53
C ILE A 48 10.22 5.25 -0.05
N TYR A 49 9.05 5.38 -0.66
CA TYR A 49 7.95 4.44 -0.57
C TYR A 49 8.11 3.34 -1.63
N TYR A 50 7.94 2.10 -1.20
CA TYR A 50 8.01 0.91 -2.03
C TYR A 50 6.64 0.27 -2.02
N CYS A 51 6.08 0.12 -3.21
CA CYS A 51 4.90 -0.69 -3.46
C CYS A 51 5.37 -1.97 -4.15
N ASP A 52 5.59 -3.01 -3.35
CA ASP A 52 6.00 -4.33 -3.82
C ASP A 52 4.74 -5.10 -4.20
N SER A 53 4.40 -5.07 -5.48
CA SER A 53 3.38 -5.94 -6.04
C SER A 53 4.04 -7.22 -6.55
N PRO A 54 3.32 -8.35 -6.62
CA PRO A 54 3.90 -9.63 -7.02
C PRO A 54 4.40 -9.62 -8.47
N THR A 55 3.89 -8.70 -9.29
CA THR A 55 4.26 -8.55 -10.69
C THR A 55 5.33 -7.47 -10.91
N ILE A 56 5.30 -6.37 -10.13
CA ILE A 56 6.18 -5.21 -10.34
C ILE A 56 6.49 -4.50 -9.01
N LEU A 57 7.76 -4.11 -8.81
CA LEU A 57 8.17 -3.23 -7.72
C LEU A 57 8.10 -1.76 -8.15
N HIS A 58 7.13 -1.01 -7.62
CA HIS A 58 7.01 0.43 -7.81
C HIS A 58 7.70 1.18 -6.66
N LYS A 59 8.34 2.31 -6.99
CA LYS A 59 9.08 3.15 -6.04
C LYS A 59 8.65 4.60 -6.21
N HIS A 60 8.30 5.23 -5.10
CA HIS A 60 7.83 6.60 -5.06
C HIS A 60 8.66 7.39 -4.04
N THR A 61 9.15 8.56 -4.43
CA THR A 61 9.87 9.46 -3.50
C THR A 61 8.93 10.41 -2.78
N ASP A 62 7.65 10.46 -3.17
CA ASP A 62 6.66 11.37 -2.65
C ASP A 62 5.40 10.62 -2.18
N ALA A 63 4.79 11.11 -1.10
CA ALA A 63 3.56 10.55 -0.55
C ALA A 63 2.36 10.75 -1.49
N THR A 64 2.35 11.82 -2.28
CA THR A 64 1.32 12.12 -3.29
C THR A 64 1.37 11.09 -4.41
N ASP A 65 2.56 10.79 -4.92
CA ASP A 65 2.76 9.82 -6.01
C ASP A 65 2.40 8.40 -5.53
N MET A 66 2.77 8.07 -4.29
CA MET A 66 2.36 6.83 -3.63
C MET A 66 0.83 6.77 -3.46
N ARG A 67 0.20 7.88 -3.08
CA ARG A 67 -1.25 7.98 -2.94
C ARG A 67 -1.94 7.73 -4.26
N GLU A 68 -1.54 8.42 -5.32
CA GLU A 68 -2.11 8.21 -6.64
C GLU A 68 -1.92 6.76 -7.10
N CYS A 69 -0.78 6.13 -6.80
CA CYS A 69 -0.56 4.71 -7.09
C CYS A 69 -1.57 3.81 -6.35
N ILE A 70 -1.76 4.01 -5.04
CA ILE A 70 -2.71 3.24 -4.22
C ILE A 70 -4.17 3.47 -4.69
N GLU A 71 -4.53 4.70 -5.05
CA GLU A 71 -5.87 5.04 -5.55
C GLU A 71 -6.11 4.48 -6.96
N ASN A 72 -5.12 4.57 -7.85
CA ASN A 72 -5.20 4.08 -9.23
C ASN A 72 -5.32 2.55 -9.28
N LEU A 73 -4.64 1.87 -8.38
CA LEU A 73 -4.70 0.42 -8.24
C LEU A 73 -5.95 -0.07 -7.45
N GLY A 74 -6.75 0.85 -6.91
CA GLY A 74 -7.99 0.53 -6.19
C GLY A 74 -7.78 -0.08 -4.81
N PHE A 75 -6.63 0.18 -4.18
CA PHE A 75 -6.26 -0.43 -2.90
C PHE A 75 -6.72 0.35 -1.68
N ALA A 76 -7.04 1.64 -1.83
CA ALA A 76 -7.61 2.43 -0.74
C ALA A 76 -9.05 2.80 -1.04
N ARG A 77 -9.80 3.06 0.04
CA ARG A 77 -11.15 3.60 -0.06
C ARG A 77 -11.03 5.00 -0.62
N ASN A 78 -11.43 5.18 -1.88
CA ASN A 78 -11.77 6.50 -2.41
C ASN A 78 -12.90 7.03 -1.51
N GLY A 79 -12.61 8.08 -0.75
CA GLY A 79 -13.60 8.71 0.11
C GLY A 79 -14.59 9.49 -0.76
N GLU A 80 -15.67 8.84 -1.17
CA GLU A 80 -16.90 9.50 -1.61
C GLU A 80 -17.79 9.88 -0.41
#